data_AF-A0A7M3ZU71-F1
#
_entry.id   AF-A0A7M3ZU71-F1
#
_cell.length_a   1.000
_cell.length_b   1.000
_cell.length_c   1.000
_cell.angle_alpha   90.00
_cell.angle_beta   90.00
_cell.angle_gamma   90.00
#
_symmetry.space_group_name_H-M   'P 1'
#
loop_
_entity.id
_entity.type
_entity.pdbx_description
1 polymer ?
#
loop_
_entity_poly.entity_id
_entity_poly.type
_entity_poly.pdbx_seq_one_letter_code
_entity_poly.pdbx_strand_id
1 'polypeptide(L)'
;AAAQNVFIELFAIEPVQGEGNPGACVSREFYDAARRLTLEHDSMLLVDSIQAGIRGQGTLSVVDYDGFQDCEAPDLETWSKAMNAG
;
A
#
# COMPACT_ATOMS: atom_id res chain seq x y z
N ALA A 1 -16.99 -9.20 9.04
CA ALA A 1 -17.72 -8.97 7.77
C ALA A 1 -18.85 -9.98 7.55
N ALA A 2 -18.58 -11.30 7.64
CA ALA A 2 -19.57 -12.38 7.41
C ALA A 2 -20.87 -12.30 8.24
N ALA A 3 -20.87 -11.67 9.42
CA ALA A 3 -22.06 -11.55 10.27
C ALA A 3 -23.09 -10.49 9.81
N GLN A 4 -22.76 -9.63 8.84
CA GLN A 4 -23.62 -8.49 8.43
C GLN A 4 -24.00 -8.50 6.95
N ASN A 5 -23.72 -9.58 6.21
CA ASN A 5 -23.89 -9.62 4.74
C ASN A 5 -23.15 -8.47 4.02
N VAL A 6 -22.00 -8.09 4.56
CA VAL A 6 -21.11 -7.05 4.01
C VAL A 6 -19.85 -7.74 3.50
N PHE A 7 -19.44 -7.39 2.27
CA PHE A 7 -18.15 -7.76 1.70
C PHE A 7 -17.25 -6.52 1.66
N ILE A 8 -16.03 -6.67 2.16
CA ILE A 8 -15.01 -5.62 2.04
C ILE A 8 -14.26 -5.96 0.75
N GLU A 9 -14.49 -5.18 -0.30
CA GLU A 9 -13.86 -5.43 -1.60
C GLU A 9 -12.37 -5.10 -1.57
N LEU A 10 -12.00 -4.01 -0.90
CA LEU A 10 -10.68 -3.41 -1.04
C LEU A 10 -10.23 -2.71 0.24
N PHE A 11 -8.97 -2.90 0.57
CA PHE A 11 -8.24 -2.11 1.57
C PHE A 11 -7.15 -1.29 0.86
N ALA A 12 -7.16 0.02 1.05
CA ALA A 12 -6.19 0.94 0.45
C ALA A 12 -5.28 1.55 1.51
N ILE A 13 -3.97 1.62 1.21
CA ILE A 13 -2.98 2.25 2.08
C ILE A 13 -1.99 3.09 1.28
N GLU A 14 -1.63 4.25 1.82
CA GLU A 14 -0.41 4.96 1.39
C GLU A 14 0.78 4.30 2.11
N PRO A 15 1.84 3.87 1.39
CA PRO A 15 3.00 3.24 2.04
C PRO A 15 3.90 4.30 2.70
N VAL A 16 3.78 5.56 2.31
CA VAL A 16 4.25 6.74 3.05
C VAL A 16 3.12 7.77 3.02
N GLN A 17 2.60 8.14 4.19
CA GLN A 17 1.45 9.06 4.25
C GLN A 17 1.85 10.46 3.78
N GLY A 18 1.08 11.01 2.84
CA GLY A 18 1.27 12.36 2.32
C GLY A 18 0.74 13.43 3.26
N GLU A 19 -0.58 13.60 3.31
CA GLU A 19 -1.21 14.73 4.00
C GLU A 19 -1.54 14.43 5.47
N GLY A 20 -2.00 13.23 5.78
CA GLY A 20 -2.53 12.89 7.11
C GLY A 20 -1.45 12.78 8.19
N ASN A 21 -0.26 12.30 7.83
CA ASN A 21 0.91 12.20 8.69
C ASN A 21 2.19 12.27 7.83
N PRO A 22 2.61 13.47 7.42
CA PRO A 22 3.61 13.64 6.38
C PRO A 22 4.91 12.88 6.61
N GLY A 23 5.26 11.98 5.68
CA GLY A 23 6.50 11.22 5.70
C GLY A 23 6.48 9.97 6.60
N ALA A 24 5.37 9.70 7.27
CA ALA A 24 5.23 8.48 8.06
C ALA A 24 5.13 7.25 7.15
N CYS A 25 6.15 6.40 7.20
CA CYS A 25 6.20 5.15 6.46
C CYS A 25 5.39 4.07 7.18
N VAL A 26 4.72 3.21 6.40
CA VAL A 26 4.11 1.99 6.93
C VAL A 26 5.20 1.05 7.44
N SER A 27 4.96 0.36 8.55
CA SER A 27 5.88 -0.69 9.01
C SER A 27 5.68 -1.96 8.20
N ARG A 28 6.72 -2.81 8.13
CA ARG A 28 6.61 -4.10 7.44
C ARG A 28 5.54 -4.99 8.06
N GLU A 29 5.47 -5.01 9.39
CA GLU A 29 4.49 -5.82 10.13
C GLU A 29 3.05 -5.38 9.83
N PHE A 30 2.82 -4.07 9.66
CA PHE A 30 1.50 -3.56 9.29
C PHE A 30 1.12 -3.96 7.87
N TYR A 31 2.07 -3.84 6.92
CA TYR A 31 1.84 -4.24 5.53
C TYR A 31 1.52 -5.74 5.42
N ASP A 32 2.31 -6.60 6.07
CA ASP A 32 2.11 -8.05 6.05
C ASP A 32 0.78 -8.43 6.71
N ALA A 33 0.40 -7.74 7.80
CA ALA A 33 -0.90 -7.95 8.41
C ALA A 33 -2.05 -7.55 7.47
N ALA A 34 -1.92 -6.43 6.76
CA ALA A 34 -2.90 -6.01 5.76
C ALA A 34 -3.01 -7.03 4.62
N ARG A 35 -1.89 -7.43 4.03
CA ARG A 35 -1.85 -8.41 2.92
C ARG A 35 -2.43 -9.76 3.32
N ARG A 36 -2.05 -10.27 4.50
CA ARG A 36 -2.60 -11.53 5.03
C ARG A 36 -4.11 -11.44 5.20
N LEU A 37 -4.61 -10.35 5.79
CA LEU A 37 -6.05 -10.18 6.02
C LEU A 37 -6.83 -10.02 4.73
N THR A 38 -6.31 -9.32 3.72
CA THR A 38 -6.99 -9.20 2.42
C THR A 38 -7.07 -10.55 1.72
N LEU A 39 -6.00 -11.35 1.76
CA LEU A 39 -5.99 -12.73 1.25
C LEU A 39 -6.97 -13.65 1.99
N GLU A 40 -7.01 -13.61 3.32
CA GLU A 40 -7.91 -14.43 4.14
C GLU A 40 -9.40 -14.12 3.91
N HIS A 41 -9.70 -12.94 3.38
CA HIS A 41 -11.07 -12.44 3.18
C HIS A 41 -11.47 -12.27 1.71
N ASP A 42 -10.66 -12.75 0.77
CA ASP A 42 -10.86 -12.56 -0.67
C ASP A 42 -11.01 -11.08 -1.08
N SER A 43 -10.40 -10.16 -0.32
CA SER A 43 -10.35 -8.73 -0.60
C SER A 43 -9.10 -8.37 -1.38
N MET A 44 -9.12 -7.22 -2.05
CA MET A 44 -7.95 -6.62 -2.69
C MET A 44 -7.16 -5.73 -1.74
N LEU A 45 -5.83 -5.77 -1.86
CA LEU A 45 -4.92 -4.76 -1.32
C LEU A 45 -4.50 -3.80 -2.42
N LEU A 46 -4.79 -2.51 -2.22
CA LEU A 46 -4.32 -1.41 -3.05
C LEU A 46 -3.27 -0.59 -2.29
N VAL A 47 -2.12 -0.38 -2.92
CA VAL A 47 -1.09 0.53 -2.42
C VAL A 47 -1.13 1.83 -3.20
N ASP A 48 -1.36 2.95 -2.52
CA ASP A 48 -1.39 4.27 -3.13
C ASP A 48 0.00 4.94 -3.10
N SER A 49 0.77 4.71 -4.16
CA SER A 49 2.12 5.23 -4.34
C SER A 49 2.16 6.59 -5.05
N ILE A 50 1.02 7.30 -5.18
CA ILE A 50 0.93 8.58 -5.88
C ILE A 50 1.86 9.64 -5.26
N GLN A 51 1.96 9.73 -3.93
CA GLN A 51 2.90 10.61 -3.22
C GLN A 51 4.15 9.88 -2.74
N ALA A 52 4.00 8.62 -2.35
CA ALA A 52 5.02 7.86 -1.64
C ALA A 52 6.15 7.32 -2.51
N GLY A 53 5.89 6.91 -3.76
CA GLY A 53 6.87 6.21 -4.59
C GLY A 53 8.14 7.02 -4.86
N ILE A 54 8.15 7.81 -5.94
CA ILE A 54 9.37 8.53 -6.36
C ILE A 54 9.82 9.58 -5.34
N ARG A 55 8.89 10.27 -4.66
CA ARG A 55 9.24 11.37 -3.74
C ARG A 55 9.54 10.91 -2.31
N GLY A 56 8.93 9.82 -1.84
CA GLY A 56 9.13 9.32 -0.49
C GLY A 56 10.29 8.34 -0.39
N GLN A 57 10.35 7.38 -1.31
CA GLN A 57 11.31 6.25 -1.26
C GLN A 57 12.24 6.19 -2.46
N GLY A 58 11.98 6.95 -3.52
CA GLY A 58 12.82 6.96 -4.72
C GLY A 58 12.64 5.73 -5.61
N THR A 59 11.64 4.91 -5.34
CA THR A 59 11.32 3.69 -6.09
C THR A 59 9.92 3.78 -6.68
N LEU A 60 9.59 2.85 -7.58
CA LEU A 60 8.26 2.80 -8.18
C LEU A 60 7.30 1.97 -7.32
N SER A 61 7.72 0.84 -6.75
CA SER A 61 6.81 -0.03 -6.01
C SER A 61 7.20 -0.17 -4.54
N VAL A 62 6.21 -0.45 -3.70
CA VAL A 62 6.42 -0.88 -2.30
C VAL A 62 7.34 -2.10 -2.18
N VAL A 63 7.32 -3.01 -3.17
CA VAL A 63 8.19 -4.21 -3.15
C VAL A 63 9.66 -3.86 -3.35
N ASP A 64 9.96 -2.65 -3.81
CA ASP A 64 11.33 -2.14 -3.96
C ASP A 64 11.81 -1.38 -2.72
N TYR A 65 10.95 -1.21 -1.69
CA TYR A 65 11.33 -0.48 -0.47
C TYR A 65 12.35 -1.29 0.33
N ASP A 66 13.23 -0.60 1.03
CA ASP A 66 14.19 -1.26 1.91
C ASP A 66 13.47 -2.00 3.06
N GLY A 67 13.69 -3.31 3.16
CA GLY A 67 13.00 -4.19 4.11
C GLY A 67 11.68 -4.78 3.59
N PHE A 68 11.27 -4.52 2.35
CA PHE A 68 10.05 -5.04 1.73
C PHE A 68 10.32 -5.96 0.53
N GLN A 69 11.58 -6.23 0.20
CA GLN A 69 11.96 -6.95 -1.02
C GLN A 69 11.44 -8.40 -1.09
N ASP A 70 11.05 -8.97 0.05
CA ASP A 70 10.43 -10.30 0.17
C ASP A 70 8.96 -10.23 0.62
N CYS A 71 8.31 -9.05 0.58
CA CYS A 71 6.89 -8.95 0.87
C CYS A 71 6.05 -9.53 -0.27
N GLU A 72 4.86 -10.02 0.07
CA GLU A 72 3.89 -10.41 -0.95
C GLU A 72 3.30 -9.17 -1.61
N ALA A 73 3.35 -9.11 -2.94
CA ALA A 73 2.92 -7.95 -3.71
C ALA A 73 1.43 -7.61 -3.49
N PRO A 74 1.05 -6.33 -3.60
CA PRO A 74 -0.36 -5.94 -3.56
C PRO A 74 -1.05 -6.35 -4.87
N ASP A 75 -2.39 -6.38 -4.87
CA ASP A 75 -3.15 -6.69 -6.10
C ASP A 75 -3.14 -5.49 -7.07
N LEU A 76 -3.09 -4.28 -6.51
CA LEU A 76 -3.08 -3.02 -7.25
C LEU A 76 -2.10 -2.03 -6.62
N GLU A 77 -1.46 -1.22 -7.45
CA GLU A 77 -0.68 -0.08 -7.01
C GLU A 77 -0.95 1.12 -7.93
N THR A 78 -1.04 2.32 -7.36
CA THR A 78 -1.38 3.54 -8.12
C THR A 78 -0.25 4.54 -8.15
N TRP A 79 -0.05 5.16 -9.32
CA TRP A 79 1.00 6.15 -9.54
C TRP A 79 0.46 7.39 -10.28
N SER A 80 1.01 8.56 -9.95
CA SER A 80 0.73 9.84 -10.63
C SER A 80 1.84 10.86 -10.28
N LYS A 81 1.51 12.15 -10.16
CA LYS A 81 2.37 13.24 -9.65
C LYS A 81 3.80 13.18 -10.19
N ALA A 82 4.75 12.73 -9.36
CA ALA A 82 6.18 12.73 -9.64
C ALA A 82 6.59 11.88 -10.85
N MET A 83 5.71 10.98 -11.34
CA MET A 83 5.94 10.27 -12.60
C MET A 83 6.19 11.20 -13.78
N ASN A 84 5.63 12.42 -13.75
CA ASN A 84 5.81 13.42 -14.81
C ASN A 84 6.89 14.47 -14.47
N ALA A 85 7.75 14.21 -13.48
CA ALA A 85 8.82 15.10 -13.02
C ALA A 85 8.38 16.48 -12.47
N GLY A 86 7.09 16.67 -12.17
CA GLY A 86 6.54 17.94 -11.70
C GLY A 86 5.05 18.02 -11.95
#